data_AF-A0A7X7Q7H6-F1
#
_entry.id   AF-A0A7X7Q7H6-F1
#
_cell.length_a   1.000
_cell.length_b   1.000
_cell.length_c   1.000
_cell.angle_alpha   90.00
_cell.angle_beta   90.00
_cell.angle_gamma   90.00
#
_symmetry.space_group_name_H-M   'P 1'
#
loop_
_entity.id
_entity.type
_entity.pdbx_description
1 polymer ?
#
loop_
_entity_poly.entity_id
_entity_poly.type
_entity_poly.pdbx_seq_one_letter_code
_entity_poly.pdbx_strand_id
1 'polypeptide(L)'
;MSDFVLPRYDGGALSDVIPSIVARLDGDVPILDLPRARRYVVVLVDGLGLEQLEAYADDAERLASWPRAQLTCSVPSTTATSLTSLGCGTTPGGHGVVGYSFYEPTVDAVVNALSWDNGPESIDDFRQRPTLFRELEAAG
;
A
#
# COMPACT_ATOMS: atom_id res chain seq x y z
N MET A 1 16.16 12.60 18.75
CA MET A 1 15.59 11.35 18.21
C MET A 1 14.11 11.64 18.01
N SER A 2 13.58 11.50 16.79
CA SER A 2 12.14 11.55 16.60
C SER A 2 11.50 10.41 17.40
N ASP A 3 10.36 10.68 18.00
CA ASP A 3 9.60 9.68 18.75
C ASP A 3 9.19 8.51 17.84
N PHE A 4 8.92 7.37 18.45
CA PHE A 4 8.44 6.19 17.73
C PHE A 4 7.11 6.47 17.02
N VAL A 5 7.06 6.24 15.71
CA VAL A 5 5.85 6.44 14.89
C VAL A 5 5.08 5.14 14.77
N LEU A 6 3.88 5.10 15.35
CA LEU A 6 2.95 3.99 15.20
C LEU A 6 2.21 4.07 13.84
N PRO A 7 1.93 2.94 13.17
CA PRO A 7 1.07 2.92 12.00
C PRO A 7 -0.34 3.40 12.33
N ARG A 8 -0.87 4.33 11.55
CA ARG A 8 -2.20 4.90 11.65
C ARG A 8 -3.25 4.07 10.90
N TYR A 9 -3.45 2.83 11.35
CA TYR A 9 -4.43 1.91 10.75
C TYR A 9 -5.90 2.33 10.97
N ASP A 10 -6.15 3.50 11.56
CA ASP A 10 -7.46 4.10 11.85
C ASP A 10 -7.91 5.15 10.84
N GLY A 11 -7.22 5.28 9.69
CA GLY A 11 -7.59 6.20 8.62
C GLY A 11 -6.51 7.21 8.22
N GLY A 12 -5.24 6.84 8.39
CA GLY A 12 -4.09 7.64 8.00
C GLY A 12 -2.94 6.81 7.44
N ALA A 13 -3.22 5.61 6.91
CA ALA A 13 -2.23 4.69 6.40
C ALA A 13 -2.26 4.57 4.87
N LEU A 14 -1.16 4.08 4.30
CA LEU A 14 -1.05 3.78 2.88
C LEU A 14 -2.13 2.80 2.40
N SER A 15 -2.56 1.88 3.27
CA SER A 15 -3.68 0.95 3.00
C SER A 15 -5.01 1.65 2.74
N ASP A 16 -5.18 2.90 3.16
CA ASP A 16 -6.45 3.61 3.05
C ASP A 16 -6.61 4.32 1.69
N VAL A 17 -5.56 4.37 0.87
CA VAL A 17 -5.54 5.10 -0.42
C VAL A 17 -6.51 4.48 -1.43
N ILE A 18 -6.35 3.19 -1.75
CA ILE A 18 -7.22 2.54 -2.75
C ILE A 18 -8.67 2.41 -2.25
N PRO A 19 -8.96 2.01 -1.00
CA PRO A 19 -10.33 2.06 -0.45
C PRO A 19 -10.99 3.43 -0.57
N SER A 20 -10.25 4.52 -0.33
CA SER A 20 -10.76 5.88 -0.47
C SER A 20 -11.07 6.25 -1.92
N ILE A 21 -10.27 5.76 -2.87
CA ILE A 21 -10.54 5.92 -4.31
C ILE A 21 -11.82 5.16 -4.70
N VAL A 22 -11.96 3.91 -4.27
CA VAL A 22 -13.15 3.08 -4.53
C VAL A 22 -14.40 3.79 -4.00
N ALA A 23 -14.39 4.19 -2.72
CA ALA A 23 -15.50 4.92 -2.12
C ALA A 23 -15.88 6.18 -2.93
N ARG A 24 -14.90 6.93 -3.43
CA ARG A 24 -15.19 8.10 -4.28
C ARG A 24 -15.79 7.75 -5.63
N LEU A 25 -15.39 6.64 -6.24
CA LEU A 25 -15.94 6.16 -7.52
C LEU A 25 -17.39 5.69 -7.35
N ASP A 26 -17.70 5.06 -6.22
CA ASP A 26 -19.05 4.57 -5.89
C ASP A 26 -19.98 5.69 -5.40
N GLY A 27 -19.42 6.87 -5.08
CA GLY A 27 -20.17 8.04 -4.61
C GLY A 27 -20.28 8.13 -3.08
N ASP A 28 -19.62 7.24 -2.36
CA ASP A 28 -19.57 7.14 -0.90
C ASP A 28 -18.58 8.14 -0.26
N VAL A 29 -18.56 8.13 1.08
CA VAL A 29 -17.63 8.90 1.90
C VAL A 29 -16.31 8.14 2.03
N PRO A 30 -15.17 8.71 1.55
CA PRO A 30 -13.88 8.03 1.66
C PRO A 30 -13.27 8.17 3.06
N ILE A 31 -12.28 7.33 3.34
CA ILE A 31 -11.48 7.38 4.58
C ILE A 31 -10.53 8.60 4.52
N LEU A 32 -9.79 8.71 3.41
CA LEU A 32 -8.94 9.86 3.09
C LEU A 32 -9.74 10.86 2.26
N ASP A 33 -9.65 12.14 2.60
CA ASP A 33 -10.37 13.20 1.87
C ASP A 33 -9.73 13.47 0.50
N LEU A 34 -10.06 12.64 -0.48
CA LEU A 34 -9.65 12.77 -1.87
C LEU A 34 -10.65 13.66 -2.63
N PRO A 35 -10.24 14.50 -3.60
CA PRO A 35 -11.18 15.25 -4.43
C PRO A 35 -12.13 14.34 -5.22
N ARG A 36 -13.38 14.75 -5.46
CA ARG A 36 -14.30 14.00 -6.34
C ARG A 36 -13.78 14.02 -7.78
N ALA A 37 -13.59 12.85 -8.36
CA ALA A 37 -13.21 12.66 -9.76
C ALA A 37 -13.86 11.40 -10.35
N ARG A 38 -13.94 11.35 -11.68
CA ARG A 38 -14.38 10.15 -12.43
C ARG A 38 -13.28 9.13 -12.68
N ARG A 39 -12.01 9.55 -12.51
CA ARG A 39 -10.80 8.77 -12.77
C ARG A 39 -9.73 9.22 -11.80
N TYR A 40 -8.98 8.27 -11.25
CA TYR A 40 -7.85 8.52 -10.37
C TYR A 40 -6.61 7.87 -10.96
N VAL A 41 -5.46 8.52 -10.79
CA VAL A 41 -4.15 7.97 -11.14
C VAL A 41 -3.32 7.98 -9.86
N VAL A 42 -2.80 6.81 -9.48
CA VAL A 42 -1.93 6.65 -8.32
C VAL A 42 -0.51 6.47 -8.82
N VAL A 43 0.40 7.35 -8.40
CA VAL A 43 1.84 7.22 -8.64
C VAL A 43 2.49 6.97 -7.29
N LEU A 44 3.11 5.80 -7.14
CA LEU A 44 3.89 5.45 -5.97
C LEU A 44 5.38 5.50 -6.32
N VAL A 45 6.14 6.25 -5.52
CA VAL A 45 7.61 6.30 -5.62
C VAL A 45 8.18 5.51 -4.46
N ASP A 46 8.86 4.40 -4.74
CA ASP A 46 9.43 3.55 -3.70
C ASP A 46 10.53 4.29 -2.93
N GLY A 47 10.54 4.14 -1.61
CA GLY A 47 11.51 4.78 -0.72
C GLY A 47 11.40 6.30 -0.56
N LEU A 48 10.41 6.97 -1.16
CA LEU A 48 10.23 8.42 -1.02
C LEU A 48 9.25 8.76 0.13
N GLY A 49 9.79 9.13 1.28
CA GLY A 49 9.03 9.64 2.42
C GLY A 49 9.01 11.17 2.50
N LEU A 50 8.31 11.68 3.52
CA LEU A 50 8.14 13.12 3.74
C LEU A 50 9.49 13.79 4.05
N GLU A 51 10.30 13.17 4.89
CA GLU A 51 11.60 13.69 5.31
C GLU A 51 12.56 13.81 4.14
N GLN A 52 12.55 12.84 3.21
CA GLN A 52 13.36 12.92 1.99
C GLN A 52 12.87 14.05 1.07
N LEU A 53 11.55 14.18 0.88
CA LEU A 53 11.00 15.24 0.04
C LEU A 53 11.28 16.64 0.61
N GLU A 54 11.28 16.80 1.94
CA GLU A 54 11.62 18.06 2.60
C GLU A 54 13.12 18.37 2.54
N ALA A 55 13.97 17.37 2.75
CA ALA A 55 15.43 17.56 2.69
C ALA A 55 15.94 17.91 1.29
N TYR A 56 15.25 17.45 0.24
CA TYR A 56 15.64 17.65 -1.17
C TYR A 56 14.57 18.42 -1.96
N ALA A 57 13.87 19.35 -1.30
CA ALA A 57 12.80 20.12 -1.93
C ALA A 57 13.29 20.94 -3.15
N ASP A 58 14.51 21.46 -3.09
CA ASP A 58 15.13 22.24 -4.18
C ASP A 58 15.43 21.38 -5.42
N ASP A 59 15.68 20.08 -5.25
CA ASP A 59 15.89 19.14 -6.37
C ASP A 59 14.55 18.67 -6.99
N ALA A 60 13.44 18.86 -6.27
CA ALA A 60 12.12 18.35 -6.62
C ALA A 60 11.04 19.44 -6.53
N GLU A 61 11.35 20.69 -6.91
CA GLU A 61 10.51 21.88 -6.67
C GLU A 61 9.03 21.67 -7.01
N ARG A 62 8.74 21.03 -8.15
CA ARG A 62 7.37 20.76 -8.59
C ARG A 62 6.63 19.80 -7.67
N LEU A 63 7.24 18.66 -7.35
CA LEU A 63 6.64 17.68 -6.46
C LEU A 63 6.51 18.23 -5.02
N ALA A 64 7.53 18.94 -4.56
CA ALA A 64 7.55 19.56 -3.24
C ALA A 64 6.50 20.69 -3.08
N SER A 65 6.11 21.34 -4.19
CA SER A 65 5.11 22.42 -4.19
C SER A 65 3.65 21.95 -4.04
N TRP A 66 3.36 20.66 -4.25
CA TRP A 66 1.99 20.16 -4.22
C TRP A 66 1.44 20.07 -2.79
N PRO A 67 0.12 20.31 -2.60
CA PRO A 67 -0.54 19.99 -1.34
C PRO A 67 -0.28 18.54 -0.96
N ARG A 68 0.10 18.30 0.29
CA ARG A 68 0.47 16.97 0.79
C ARG A 68 -0.25 16.63 2.08
N ALA A 69 -0.53 15.35 2.26
CA ALA A 69 -0.93 14.75 3.52
C ALA A 69 0.12 13.72 3.93
N GLN A 70 0.36 13.60 5.24
CA GLN A 70 1.27 12.58 5.76
C GLN A 70 0.50 11.30 6.07
N LEU A 71 0.94 10.19 5.48
CA LEU A 71 0.43 8.85 5.74
C LEU A 71 1.52 8.00 6.36
N THR A 72 1.13 7.00 7.15
CA THR A 72 2.06 5.96 7.62
C THR A 72 2.03 4.75 6.70
N CYS A 73 3.17 4.07 6.51
CA CYS A 73 3.19 2.75 5.91
C CYS A 73 2.88 1.65 6.94
N SER A 74 2.65 0.44 6.44
CA SER A 74 2.48 -0.75 7.26
C SER A 74 3.79 -1.18 7.92
N VAL A 75 3.69 -1.98 8.99
CA VAL A 75 4.84 -2.62 9.64
C VAL A 75 4.85 -4.12 9.31
N PRO A 76 5.98 -4.69 8.84
CA PRO A 76 7.26 -4.00 8.60
C PRO A 76 7.21 -3.09 7.36
N SER A 77 7.96 -1.99 7.39
CA SER A 77 8.02 -0.97 6.33
C SER A 77 8.86 -1.45 5.13
N THR A 78 8.48 -2.58 4.54
CA THR A 78 9.11 -3.16 3.36
C THR A 78 8.29 -2.86 2.11
N THR A 79 8.93 -2.87 0.94
CA THR A 79 8.25 -2.69 -0.36
C THR A 79 7.12 -3.71 -0.55
N ALA A 80 7.39 -5.00 -0.31
CA ALA A 80 6.40 -6.07 -0.49
C ALA A 80 5.17 -5.89 0.41
N THR A 81 5.38 -5.61 1.70
CA THR A 81 4.29 -5.37 2.64
C THR A 81 3.51 -4.11 2.27
N SER A 82 4.19 -3.01 1.93
CA SER A 82 3.55 -1.73 1.62
C SER A 82 2.73 -1.77 0.34
N LEU A 83 3.27 -2.35 -0.73
CA LEU A 83 2.53 -2.55 -2.00
C LEU A 83 1.32 -3.45 -1.81
N THR A 84 1.47 -4.50 -1.01
CA THR A 84 0.36 -5.40 -0.73
C THR A 84 -0.72 -4.71 0.09
N SER A 85 -0.36 -3.98 1.14
CA SER A 85 -1.32 -3.21 1.94
C SER A 85 -2.05 -2.17 1.10
N LEU A 86 -1.34 -1.47 0.21
CA LEU A 86 -1.92 -0.52 -0.74
C LEU A 86 -2.94 -1.21 -1.67
N GLY A 87 -2.55 -2.32 -2.30
CA GLY A 87 -3.38 -3.01 -3.29
C GLY A 87 -4.59 -3.74 -2.70
N CYS A 88 -4.44 -4.37 -1.53
CA CYS A 88 -5.52 -5.10 -0.85
C CYS A 88 -6.39 -4.20 0.04
N GLY A 89 -5.97 -2.96 0.30
CA GLY A 89 -6.70 -2.04 1.18
C GLY A 89 -6.81 -2.53 2.63
N THR A 90 -5.83 -3.32 3.11
CA THR A 90 -5.86 -3.92 4.44
C THR A 90 -4.46 -4.00 5.05
N THR A 91 -4.39 -4.25 6.35
CA THR A 91 -3.11 -4.35 7.08
C THR A 91 -2.42 -5.69 6.80
N PRO A 92 -1.13 -5.85 7.15
CA PRO A 92 -0.38 -7.08 6.87
C PRO A 92 -1.02 -8.36 7.39
N GLY A 93 -1.65 -8.31 8.56
CA GLY A 93 -2.39 -9.45 9.11
C GLY A 93 -3.63 -9.84 8.29
N GLY A 94 -4.19 -8.92 7.50
CA GLY A 94 -5.34 -9.18 6.64
C GLY A 94 -4.99 -9.76 5.27
N HIS A 95 -3.76 -9.53 4.76
CA HIS A 95 -3.34 -9.99 3.43
C HIS A 95 -2.21 -11.03 3.44
N GLY A 96 -1.52 -11.29 4.55
CA GLY A 96 -0.56 -12.39 4.69
C GLY A 96 0.89 -12.09 4.25
N VAL A 97 1.11 -11.10 3.37
CA VAL A 97 2.47 -10.65 3.00
C VAL A 97 3.12 -9.79 4.09
N VAL A 98 3.77 -10.45 5.06
CA VAL A 98 4.29 -9.82 6.30
C VAL A 98 5.77 -9.46 6.27
N GLY A 99 6.39 -9.41 5.08
CA GLY A 99 7.76 -8.94 4.93
C GLY A 99 8.35 -9.25 3.56
N TYR A 100 9.62 -8.93 3.38
CA TYR A 100 10.39 -9.33 2.20
C TYR A 100 10.53 -10.85 2.08
N SER A 101 10.71 -11.51 3.23
CA SER A 101 10.64 -12.96 3.34
C SER A 101 9.76 -13.33 4.52
N PHE A 102 8.91 -14.34 4.32
CA PHE A 102 7.99 -14.81 5.35
C PHE A 102 7.72 -16.30 5.15
N TYR A 103 7.32 -16.96 6.22
CA TYR A 103 6.94 -18.38 6.16
C TYR A 103 5.52 -18.51 5.60
N GLU A 104 5.37 -19.30 4.53
CA GLU A 104 4.07 -19.62 3.92
C GLU A 104 3.67 -21.07 4.25
N PRO A 105 2.62 -21.27 5.07
CA PRO A 105 2.19 -22.60 5.48
C PRO A 105 1.75 -23.53 4.35
N THR A 106 1.26 -23.02 3.22
CA THR A 106 0.77 -23.88 2.12
C THR A 106 1.88 -24.59 1.36
N VAL A 107 3.11 -24.05 1.38
CA VAL A 107 4.29 -24.63 0.73
C VAL A 107 5.37 -25.04 1.73
N ASP A 108 5.11 -24.89 3.04
CA ASP A 108 6.01 -25.26 4.15
C ASP A 108 7.43 -24.69 3.98
N ALA A 109 7.51 -23.43 3.55
CA ALA A 109 8.79 -22.80 3.21
C ALA A 109 8.81 -21.30 3.53
N VAL A 110 10.02 -20.76 3.62
CA VAL A 110 10.24 -19.31 3.64
C VAL A 110 10.25 -18.82 2.20
N VAL A 111 9.24 -18.01 1.86
CA VAL A 111 9.03 -17.43 0.53
C VAL A 111 9.67 -16.06 0.46
N ASN A 112 10.27 -15.74 -0.69
CA ASN A 112 10.68 -14.38 -1.02
C ASN A 112 9.55 -13.66 -1.79
N ALA A 113 9.06 -12.55 -1.26
CA ALA A 113 7.90 -11.85 -1.82
C ALA A 113 8.17 -11.11 -3.15
N LEU A 114 9.44 -10.94 -3.54
CA LEU A 114 9.81 -10.26 -4.79
C LEU A 114 10.20 -11.25 -5.88
N SER A 115 11.02 -12.26 -5.55
CA SER A 115 11.44 -13.28 -6.51
C SER A 115 10.47 -14.46 -6.62
N TRP A 116 9.59 -14.63 -5.63
CA TRP A 116 8.75 -15.82 -5.45
C TRP A 116 9.53 -17.12 -5.25
N ASP A 117 10.81 -17.04 -4.85
CA ASP A 117 11.61 -18.20 -4.49
C ASP A 117 10.92 -18.98 -3.35
N ASN A 118 10.87 -20.30 -3.50
CA ASN A 118 10.18 -21.24 -2.62
C ASN A 118 8.66 -21.00 -2.48
N GLY A 119 8.08 -20.14 -3.32
CA GLY A 119 6.64 -19.89 -3.38
C GLY A 119 5.87 -21.03 -4.05
N PRO A 120 4.54 -20.89 -4.15
CA PRO A 120 3.71 -21.83 -4.90
C PRO A 120 4.06 -21.83 -6.40
N GLU A 121 3.72 -22.91 -7.11
CA GLU A 121 3.95 -23.04 -8.56
C GLU A 121 3.24 -21.93 -9.36
N SER A 122 2.08 -21.49 -8.89
CA SER A 122 1.35 -20.34 -9.41
C SER A 122 1.12 -19.30 -8.32
N ILE A 123 1.30 -18.02 -8.66
CA ILE A 123 0.98 -16.90 -7.76
C ILE A 123 -0.51 -16.88 -7.41
N ASP A 124 -1.38 -17.37 -8.30
CA ASP A 124 -2.82 -17.44 -8.02
C ASP A 124 -3.17 -18.45 -6.91
N ASP A 125 -2.27 -19.40 -6.61
CA ASP A 125 -2.43 -20.35 -5.52
C ASP A 125 -1.95 -19.77 -4.17
N PHE A 126 -1.27 -18.62 -4.19
CA PHE A 126 -0.87 -17.92 -2.97
C PHE A 126 -2.10 -17.39 -2.23
N ARG A 127 -2.29 -17.84 -0.99
CA ARG A 127 -3.45 -17.45 -0.17
C ARG A 127 -3.30 -16.03 0.34
N GLN A 128 -3.78 -15.10 -0.48
CA GLN A 128 -3.79 -13.67 -0.20
C GLN A 128 -5.20 -13.11 -0.37
N ARG A 129 -5.51 -12.03 0.37
CA ARG A 129 -6.70 -11.25 0.09
C ARG A 129 -6.63 -10.68 -1.34
N PRO A 130 -7.67 -10.82 -2.18
CA PRO A 130 -7.68 -10.19 -3.49
C PRO A 130 -7.35 -8.70 -3.41
N THR A 131 -6.68 -8.18 -4.43
CA THR A 131 -6.47 -6.73 -4.54
C THR A 131 -7.79 -6.07 -4.92
N LEU A 132 -7.98 -4.83 -4.47
CA LEU A 132 -9.09 -4.00 -4.89
C LEU A 132 -9.06 -3.74 -6.41
N PHE A 133 -7.89 -3.83 -7.04
CA PHE A 133 -7.78 -3.80 -8.50
C PHE A 133 -8.47 -4.99 -9.17
N ARG A 134 -8.31 -6.21 -8.64
CA ARG A 134 -9.02 -7.41 -9.13
C ARG A 134 -10.52 -7.30 -8.86
N GLU A 135 -10.92 -6.75 -7.71
CA GLU A 135 -12.33 -6.54 -7.38
C GLU A 135 -12.98 -5.51 -8.34
N LEU A 136 -12.30 -4.39 -8.60
CA LEU A 136 -12.75 -3.38 -9.56
C LEU A 136 -12.83 -3.94 -10.99
N GLU A 137 -11.82 -4.70 -11.43
CA GLU A 137 -11.83 -5.34 -12.75
C GLU A 137 -13.02 -6.31 -12.89
N ALA A 138 -13.34 -7.06 -11.84
CA ALA A 138 -14.47 -7.98 -11.83
C ALA A 138 -15.84 -7.26 -11.84
N ALA A 139 -15.91 -6.00 -11.43
CA ALA A 139 -17.13 -5.19 -11.40
C ALA A 139 -17.47 -4.51 -12.73
N GLY A 140 -16.50 -4.37 -13.65
CA GLY A 140 -16.65 -3.73 -14.97
C GLY A 140 -16.45 -2.21 -14.96
#